data_AF-G9KSM7-F1
#
_entry.id   AF-G9KSM7-F1
#
_cell.length_a   1.000
_cell.length_b   1.000
_cell.length_c   1.000
_cell.angle_alpha   90.00
_cell.angle_beta   90.00
_cell.angle_gamma   90.00
#
_symmetry.space_group_name_H-M   'P 1'
#
loop_
_entity.id
_entity.type
_entity.pdbx_description
1 polymer ?
#
loop_
_entity_poly.entity_id
_entity_poly.type
_entity_poly.pdbx_seq_one_letter_code
_entity_poly.pdbx_strand_id
1 'polypeptide(L)'
;EGGSRIRQTSSPRGEAKMSITSDEVNFLVYRYLQESGFSHSAFTFGIESHISQSNINGTLVPPAALISILQKGLQYVEAEISINEDGTVFDGRPIESLSLIDAVMPDVVQTRQQAFREKLAQQQQASAAAAAAGGA
;
A
#
# COMPACT_ATOMS: atom_id res chain seq x y z
N GLU A 1 50.30 -0.14 -28.36
CA GLU A 1 49.13 0.38 -27.62
C GLU A 1 47.89 0.25 -28.51
N GLY A 2 47.03 -0.73 -28.24
CA GLY A 2 45.81 -0.98 -29.01
C GLY A 2 44.66 -1.27 -28.05
N GLY A 3 44.12 -0.22 -27.44
CA GLY A 3 43.07 -0.31 -26.42
C GLY A 3 41.72 -0.68 -27.04
N SER A 4 41.29 -1.92 -26.81
CA SER A 4 39.92 -2.40 -27.06
C SER A 4 38.93 -1.59 -26.23
N ARG A 5 38.16 -0.72 -26.90
CA ARG A 5 37.09 0.06 -26.29
C ARG A 5 35.82 -0.79 -26.25
N ILE A 6 35.65 -1.52 -25.15
CA ILE A 6 34.42 -2.28 -24.84
C ILE A 6 33.25 -1.29 -24.80
N ARG A 7 32.31 -1.40 -25.75
CA ARG A 7 31.02 -0.72 -25.65
C ARG A 7 30.22 -1.44 -24.56
N GLN A 8 30.25 -0.91 -23.35
CA GLN A 8 29.26 -1.25 -22.32
C GLN A 8 27.88 -0.85 -22.83
N THR A 9 27.10 -1.86 -23.20
CA THR A 9 25.65 -1.75 -23.38
C THR A 9 25.02 -1.71 -22.00
N SER A 10 25.01 -0.56 -21.33
CA SER A 10 24.14 -0.36 -20.17
C SER A 10 22.75 0.01 -20.68
N SER A 11 21.96 -1.04 -20.96
CA SER A 11 20.51 -0.92 -21.08
C SER A 11 19.98 -0.36 -19.75
N PRO A 12 19.31 0.80 -19.71
CA PRO A 12 18.61 1.19 -18.51
C PRO A 12 17.43 0.25 -18.38
N ARG A 13 17.48 -0.64 -17.38
CA ARG A 13 16.28 -1.31 -16.86
C ARG A 13 15.27 -0.20 -16.62
N GLY A 14 14.20 -0.19 -17.41
CA GLY A 14 13.10 0.73 -17.21
C GLY A 14 12.65 0.59 -15.78
N GLU A 15 12.93 1.61 -14.97
CA GLU A 15 12.20 1.86 -13.74
C GLU A 15 10.74 1.85 -14.18
N ALA A 16 10.01 0.79 -13.84
CA ALA A 16 8.58 0.75 -14.03
C ALA A 16 8.04 1.85 -13.12
N LYS A 17 7.89 3.04 -13.69
CA LYS A 17 7.29 4.19 -13.02
C LYS A 17 5.89 3.73 -12.62
N MET A 18 5.70 3.46 -11.33
CA MET A 18 4.37 3.23 -10.77
C MET A 18 3.64 4.57 -10.82
N SER A 19 3.09 4.89 -11.98
CA SER A 19 2.23 6.04 -12.19
C SER A 19 0.80 5.56 -12.31
N ILE A 20 -0.04 6.00 -11.37
CA ILE A 20 -1.47 5.89 -11.49
C ILE A 20 -2.00 7.01 -12.39
N THR A 21 -2.87 6.67 -13.33
CA THR A 21 -3.52 7.60 -14.24
C THR A 21 -4.98 7.84 -13.83
N SER A 22 -5.54 8.98 -14.20
CA SER A 22 -6.95 9.28 -13.93
C SER A 22 -7.89 8.26 -14.58
N ASP A 23 -7.55 7.77 -15.77
CA ASP A 23 -8.32 6.75 -16.49
C ASP A 23 -8.39 5.44 -15.69
N GLU A 24 -7.28 5.01 -15.09
CA GLU A 24 -7.22 3.79 -14.27
C GLU A 24 -8.10 3.92 -13.02
N VAL A 25 -8.01 5.06 -12.33
CA VAL A 25 -8.85 5.33 -11.15
C VAL A 25 -10.32 5.39 -11.54
N ASN A 26 -10.66 6.13 -12.60
CA ASN A 26 -12.02 6.26 -13.10
C ASN A 26 -12.59 4.90 -13.49
N PHE A 27 -11.82 4.05 -14.17
CA PHE A 27 -12.27 2.71 -14.54
C PHE A 27 -12.57 1.84 -13.32
N LEU A 28 -11.71 1.86 -12.30
CA LEU A 28 -11.93 1.13 -11.07
C LEU A 28 -13.15 1.65 -10.29
N VAL A 29 -13.37 2.95 -10.24
CA VAL A 29 -14.57 3.57 -9.64
C VAL A 29 -15.82 3.18 -10.41
N TYR A 30 -15.82 3.32 -11.74
CA TYR A 30 -16.94 2.94 -12.60
C TYR A 30 -17.32 1.47 -12.38
N ARG A 31 -16.33 0.55 -12.40
CA ARG A 31 -16.54 -0.87 -12.14
C ARG A 31 -17.11 -1.14 -10.76
N TYR A 32 -16.60 -0.47 -9.72
CA TYR A 32 -17.15 -0.59 -8.37
C TYR A 32 -18.62 -0.15 -8.29
N LEU A 33 -18.99 0.95 -8.95
CA LEU A 33 -20.38 1.43 -9.00
C LEU A 33 -21.30 0.40 -9.67
N GLN A 34 -20.85 -0.21 -10.78
CA GLN A 34 -21.59 -1.27 -11.46
C GLN A 34 -21.74 -2.52 -10.57
N GLU A 35 -20.65 -2.99 -9.98
CA GLU A 35 -20.60 -4.19 -9.14
C GLU A 35 -21.43 -4.06 -7.86
N SER A 36 -21.55 -2.84 -7.33
CA SER A 36 -22.35 -2.54 -6.14
C SER A 36 -23.83 -2.26 -6.45
N GLY A 37 -24.24 -2.25 -7.73
CA GLY A 37 -25.62 -1.99 -8.14
C GLY A 37 -26.03 -0.50 -8.15
N PHE A 38 -25.08 0.43 -8.13
CA PHE A 38 -25.35 1.87 -8.22
C PHE A 38 -25.58 2.32 -9.67
N SER A 39 -26.61 1.78 -10.32
CA SER A 39 -26.85 1.93 -11.77
C SER A 39 -26.90 3.38 -12.26
N HIS A 40 -27.59 4.27 -11.54
CA HIS A 40 -27.68 5.68 -11.92
C HIS A 40 -26.33 6.40 -11.79
N SER A 41 -25.59 6.13 -10.71
CA SER A 41 -24.26 6.69 -10.50
C SER A 41 -23.27 6.18 -11.53
N ALA A 42 -23.28 4.88 -11.82
CA ALA A 42 -22.44 4.28 -12.86
C ALA A 42 -22.74 4.89 -14.24
N PHE A 43 -24.02 5.11 -14.57
CA PHE A 43 -24.41 5.75 -15.82
C PHE A 43 -23.87 7.18 -15.93
N THR A 44 -24.19 8.04 -14.96
CA THR A 44 -23.74 9.45 -14.97
C THR A 44 -22.21 9.53 -14.98
N PHE A 45 -21.56 8.77 -14.11
CA PHE A 45 -20.11 8.75 -14.00
C PHE A 45 -19.44 8.22 -15.27
N GLY A 46 -19.99 7.19 -15.91
CA GLY A 46 -19.45 6.64 -17.15
C GLY A 46 -19.42 7.66 -18.30
N ILE A 47 -20.42 8.55 -18.36
CA ILE A 47 -20.47 9.65 -19.33
C ILE A 47 -19.50 10.77 -18.92
N GLU A 48 -19.55 11.23 -17.67
CA GLU A 48 -18.74 12.35 -17.17
C GLU A 48 -17.23 12.06 -17.17
N SER A 49 -16.86 10.81 -16.89
CA SER A 49 -15.46 10.36 -16.90
C SER A 49 -14.96 9.93 -18.29
N HIS A 50 -15.82 9.98 -19.32
CA HIS A 50 -15.51 9.50 -20.67
C HIS A 50 -14.95 8.06 -20.70
N ILE A 51 -15.51 7.15 -19.90
CA ILE A 51 -14.92 5.82 -19.69
C ILE A 51 -14.78 4.99 -20.97
N SER A 52 -15.67 5.20 -21.94
CA SER A 52 -15.61 4.54 -23.25
C SER A 52 -14.44 4.98 -24.14
N GLN A 53 -13.82 6.12 -23.82
CA GLN A 53 -12.62 6.63 -24.51
C GLN A 53 -11.33 6.21 -23.81
N SER A 54 -11.42 5.61 -22.63
CA SER A 54 -10.28 5.06 -21.91
C SER A 54 -9.68 3.88 -22.69
N ASN A 55 -8.35 3.77 -22.70
CA ASN A 55 -7.63 2.63 -23.30
C ASN A 55 -7.64 1.35 -22.44
N ILE A 56 -8.51 1.28 -21.42
CA ILE A 56 -8.54 0.17 -20.48
C ILE A 56 -9.43 -0.97 -20.99
N ASN A 57 -8.85 -2.15 -21.09
CA ASN A 57 -9.60 -3.36 -21.42
C ASN A 57 -10.30 -3.93 -20.17
N GLY A 58 -11.61 -3.71 -20.07
CA GLY A 58 -12.41 -4.15 -18.93
C GLY A 58 -12.45 -5.66 -18.67
N THR A 59 -12.13 -6.49 -19.67
CA THR A 59 -12.08 -7.96 -19.51
C THR A 59 -10.89 -8.44 -18.67
N LEU A 60 -9.83 -7.63 -18.58
CA LEU A 60 -8.64 -7.94 -17.78
C LEU A 60 -8.80 -7.48 -16.32
N VAL A 61 -9.79 -6.63 -16.02
CA VAL A 61 -10.01 -6.10 -14.69
C VAL A 61 -10.95 -7.03 -13.92
N PRO A 62 -10.47 -7.74 -12.89
CA PRO A 62 -11.28 -8.68 -12.14
C PRO A 62 -12.39 -7.97 -11.35
N PRO A 63 -13.46 -8.68 -10.94
CA PRO A 63 -14.45 -8.13 -10.01
C PRO A 63 -13.80 -7.69 -8.70
N ALA A 64 -14.37 -6.68 -8.05
CA ALA A 64 -13.90 -6.11 -6.79
C ALA A 64 -12.45 -5.59 -6.83
N ALA A 65 -11.93 -5.24 -8.01
CA ALA A 65 -10.56 -4.76 -8.17
C ALA A 65 -10.26 -3.51 -7.33
N LEU A 66 -11.18 -2.53 -7.31
CA LEU A 66 -11.02 -1.31 -6.50
C LEU A 66 -10.88 -1.64 -5.02
N ILE A 67 -11.82 -2.45 -4.49
CA ILE A 67 -11.83 -2.86 -3.08
C ILE A 67 -10.55 -3.64 -2.75
N SER A 68 -10.12 -4.54 -3.63
CA SER A 68 -8.91 -5.34 -3.45
C SER A 68 -7.65 -4.47 -3.36
N ILE A 69 -7.55 -3.43 -4.19
CA ILE A 69 -6.43 -2.48 -4.14
C ILE A 69 -6.50 -1.64 -2.86
N LEU A 70 -7.68 -1.17 -2.45
CA LEU A 70 -7.83 -0.44 -1.19
C LEU A 70 -7.44 -1.29 0.03
N GLN A 71 -7.80 -2.58 0.04
CA GLN A 71 -7.39 -3.52 1.08
C GLN A 71 -5.87 -3.72 1.09
N LYS A 72 -5.23 -3.84 -0.07
CA LYS A 72 -3.76 -3.91 -0.17
C LYS A 72 -3.10 -2.60 0.25
N GLY A 73 -3.69 -1.45 -0.07
CA GLY A 73 -3.22 -0.14 0.38
C GLY A 73 -3.28 0.00 1.89
N LEU A 74 -4.35 -0.48 2.53
CA LEU A 74 -4.47 -0.52 3.98
C LEU A 74 -3.40 -1.40 4.64
N GLN A 75 -3.17 -2.60 4.10
CA GLN A 75 -2.11 -3.50 4.55
C GLN A 75 -0.72 -2.89 4.36
N TYR A 76 -0.53 -2.11 3.29
CA TYR A 76 0.71 -1.41 3.04
C TYR A 76 0.96 -0.33 4.11
N VAL A 77 -0.06 0.47 4.47
CA VAL A 77 0.03 1.45 5.56
C VAL A 77 0.31 0.77 6.91
N GLU A 78 -0.37 -0.35 7.19
CA GLU A 78 -0.10 -1.17 8.38
C GLU A 78 1.36 -1.67 8.41
N ALA A 79 1.87 -2.14 7.27
CA ALA A 79 3.25 -2.59 7.15
C ALA A 79 4.24 -1.45 7.41
N GLU A 80 4.01 -0.25 6.85
CA GLU A 80 4.85 0.93 7.08
C GLU A 80 4.91 1.34 8.55
N ILE A 81 3.82 1.15 9.31
CA ILE A 81 3.78 1.40 10.75
C ILE A 81 4.56 0.32 11.53
N SER A 82 4.52 -0.92 11.05
CA SER A 82 5.07 -2.09 11.75
C SER A 82 6.58 -2.31 11.59
N ILE A 83 7.18 -1.71 10.56
CA ILE A 83 8.59 -1.83 10.25
C ILE A 83 9.37 -0.77 11.04
N ASN A 84 10.38 -1.20 11.79
CA ASN A 84 11.30 -0.28 12.47
C ASN A 84 12.27 0.40 11.48
N GLU A 85 12.86 1.53 11.87
CA GLU A 85 13.91 2.22 11.08
C GLU A 85 15.11 1.31 10.75
N ASP A 86 15.35 0.28 11.58
CA ASP A 86 16.41 -0.72 11.41
C ASP A 86 15.99 -1.93 10.54
N GLY A 87 14.78 -1.93 9.97
CA GLY A 87 14.27 -3.00 9.10
C GLY A 87 13.84 -4.29 9.82
N THR A 88 13.86 -4.30 11.15
CA THR A 88 13.32 -5.43 11.93
C THR A 88 11.80 -5.40 11.92
N VAL A 89 11.18 -6.51 11.54
CA VAL A 89 9.73 -6.69 11.55
C VAL A 89 9.32 -7.25 12.91
N PHE A 90 8.31 -6.66 13.52
CA PHE A 90 7.77 -7.14 14.78
C PHE A 90 6.79 -8.29 14.54
N ASP A 91 7.20 -9.53 14.80
CA ASP A 91 6.35 -10.73 14.76
C ASP A 91 5.31 -10.79 15.93
N GLY A 92 5.34 -9.80 16.82
CA GLY A 92 4.84 -9.92 18.19
C GLY A 92 3.47 -9.33 18.49
N ARG A 93 2.51 -9.33 17.55
CA ARG A 93 1.04 -9.26 17.71
C ARG A 93 0.44 -8.70 16.42
N PRO A 94 -0.75 -9.17 16.00
CA PRO A 94 -1.47 -8.51 14.92
C PRO A 94 -1.66 -7.04 15.31
N ILE A 95 -1.20 -6.14 14.45
CA ILE A 95 -1.55 -4.73 14.52
C ILE A 95 -3.07 -4.69 14.63
N GLU A 96 -3.61 -3.94 15.59
CA GLU A 96 -5.04 -3.69 15.60
C GLU A 96 -5.41 -3.16 14.22
N SER A 97 -6.24 -3.90 13.48
CA SER A 97 -6.56 -3.59 12.09
C SER A 97 -6.95 -2.12 11.97
N LEU A 98 -6.24 -1.38 11.13
CA LEU A 98 -6.59 0.01 10.82
C LEU A 98 -7.89 0.01 10.03
N SER A 99 -8.76 0.99 10.30
CA SER A 99 -9.86 1.23 9.38
C SER A 99 -9.36 1.99 8.15
N LEU A 100 -10.03 1.82 7.01
CA LEU A 100 -9.69 2.56 5.80
C LEU A 100 -9.80 4.08 6.00
N ILE A 101 -10.67 4.53 6.92
CA ILE A 101 -10.83 5.94 7.29
C ILE A 101 -9.65 6.44 8.11
N ASP A 102 -9.16 5.63 9.06
CA ASP A 102 -7.98 5.99 9.84
C ASP A 102 -6.73 6.06 8.96
N ALA A 103 -6.62 5.15 7.99
CA ALA A 103 -5.46 5.07 7.10
C ALA A 103 -5.30 6.29 6.17
N VAL A 104 -6.37 7.04 5.91
CA VAL A 104 -6.31 8.27 5.11
C VAL A 104 -6.06 9.52 5.96
N MET A 105 -5.97 9.39 7.29
CA MET A 105 -5.71 10.49 8.20
C MET A 105 -4.26 10.46 8.71
N PRO A 106 -3.37 11.38 8.27
CA PRO A 106 -1.95 11.33 8.60
C PRO A 106 -1.67 11.44 10.11
N ASP A 107 -2.42 12.26 10.83
CA ASP A 107 -2.24 12.44 12.28
C ASP A 107 -2.60 11.17 13.07
N VAL A 108 -3.63 10.44 12.61
CA VAL A 108 -4.06 9.18 13.22
C VAL A 108 -3.01 8.09 12.97
N VAL A 109 -2.51 8.02 11.73
CA VAL A 109 -1.41 7.12 11.34
C VAL A 109 -0.16 7.38 12.19
N GLN A 110 0.24 8.65 12.36
CA GLN A 110 1.38 9.02 13.20
C GLN A 110 1.18 8.64 14.67
N THR A 111 0.01 8.93 15.23
CA THR A 111 -0.30 8.58 16.63
C THR A 111 -0.22 7.08 16.85
N ARG A 112 -0.76 6.29 15.91
CA ARG A 112 -0.65 4.82 15.90
C ARG A 112 0.80 4.35 15.84
N GLN A 113 1.60 4.97 14.98
CA GLN A 113 3.02 4.65 14.84
C GLN A 113 3.81 4.95 16.12
N GLN A 114 3.55 6.08 16.78
CA GLN A 114 4.16 6.42 18.07
C GLN A 114 3.78 5.41 19.15
N ALA A 115 2.49 5.12 19.31
CA ALA A 115 2.00 4.14 20.28
C ALA A 115 2.61 2.75 20.05
N PHE A 116 2.84 2.37 18.78
CA PHE A 116 3.52 1.12 18.44
C PHE A 116 4.99 1.13 18.85
N ARG A 117 5.72 2.21 18.55
CA ARG A 117 7.12 2.39 18.98
C ARG A 117 7.28 2.36 20.50
N GLU A 118 6.36 3.00 21.23
CA GLU A 118 6.36 3.01 22.69
C GLU A 118 6.15 1.60 23.27
N LYS A 119 5.18 0.84 22.73
CA LYS A 119 4.96 -0.56 23.12
C LYS A 119 6.18 -1.44 22.84
N LEU A 120 6.86 -1.22 21.71
CA LEU A 120 8.09 -1.90 21.34
C LEU A 120 9.23 -1.62 22.34
N ALA A 121 9.46 -0.34 22.66
CA ALA A 121 10.48 0.06 23.63
C ALA A 121 10.19 -0.55 25.02
N GLN A 122 8.93 -0.55 25.45
CA GLN A 122 8.52 -1.17 26.71
C GLN A 122 8.76 -2.69 26.69
N GLN A 123 8.47 -3.38 25.59
CA GLN A 123 8.65 -4.83 25.51
C GLN A 123 10.13 -5.23 25.45
N GLN A 124 10.98 -4.47 24.76
CA GLN A 124 12.42 -4.69 24.77
C GLN A 124 13.00 -4.49 26.17
N GLN A 125 12.61 -3.42 26.86
CA GLN A 125 13.02 -3.17 28.25
C GLN A 125 12.55 -4.28 29.20
N ALA A 126 11.31 -4.75 29.06
CA ALA A 126 10.79 -5.86 29.86
C ALA A 126 11.53 -7.18 29.59
N SER A 127 11.86 -7.49 28.34
CA SER A 127 12.63 -8.68 27.97
C SER A 127 14.07 -8.65 28.51
N ALA A 128 14.73 -7.48 28.46
CA ALA A 128 16.07 -7.29 29.01
C ALA A 128 16.08 -7.41 30.54
N ALA A 129 15.07 -6.86 31.22
CA ALA A 129 14.92 -6.98 32.67
C ALA A 129 14.65 -8.44 33.11
N ALA A 130 13.83 -9.18 32.35
CA ALA A 130 13.56 -10.60 32.63
C ALA A 130 14.81 -11.47 32.41
N ALA A 131 15.60 -11.21 31.38
CA ALA A 131 16.87 -11.91 31.13
C ALA A 131 17.92 -11.64 32.23
N ALA A 132 17.96 -10.42 32.77
CA ALA A 132 18.85 -10.07 33.88
C ALA A 132 18.42 -10.71 35.22
N ALA A 133 17.11 -10.91 35.45
CA ALA A 133 16.58 -11.50 36.68
C ALA A 133 16.63 -13.04 36.71
N GLY A 134 16.62 -13.71 35.55
CA GLY A 134 16.68 -15.19 35.46
C GLY A 134 18.10 -15.78 35.46
N GLY A 135 19.14 -14.93 35.47
CA GLY A 135 20.55 -15.35 35.47
C GLY A 135 21.22 -15.36 36.84
N ALA A 136 20.47 -15.20 37.94
CA ALA A 136 20.95 -15.24 39.32
C ALA A 136 20.58 -16.55 40.02
#